data_AF-A0A0B1SBF9-F1
#
_entry.id   AF-A0A0B1SBF9-F1
#
_cell.length_a   1.000
_cell.length_b   1.000
_cell.length_c   1.000
_cell.angle_alpha   90.00
_cell.angle_beta   90.00
_cell.angle_gamma   90.00
#
_symmetry.space_group_name_H-M   'P 1'
#
loop_
_entity.id
_entity.type
_entity.pdbx_description
1 polymer ?
#
loop_
_entity_poly.entity_id
_entity_poly.type
_entity_poly.pdbx_seq_one_letter_code
_entity_poly.pdbx_strand_id
1 'polypeptide(L)'
;MTSKLKPRQVIAILQHYAPSDNFEERDVDAELLVMIQRRLNERAIANGENAEDKNTLIMMGTYLQPFNSQPFVHSDFQLETLSLPTCLHLQQVCRLL
;
A
#
# COMPACT_ATOMS: atom_id res chain seq x y z
N MET A 1 3.56 -15.34 8.43
CA MET A 1 4.71 -14.43 8.33
C MET A 1 4.75 -13.71 6.98
N THR A 2 4.87 -14.40 5.83
CA THR A 2 5.01 -13.76 4.50
C THR A 2 3.70 -13.64 3.69
N SER A 3 2.55 -13.52 4.37
CA SER A 3 1.24 -13.48 3.69
C SER A 3 1.00 -12.24 2.84
N LYS A 4 1.69 -11.12 3.15
CA LYS A 4 1.60 -9.86 2.41
C LYS A 4 2.59 -9.74 1.26
N LEU A 5 3.53 -10.69 1.14
CA LEU A 5 4.57 -10.67 0.10
C LEU A 5 4.19 -11.61 -1.05
N LYS A 6 4.42 -11.13 -2.28
CA LYS A 6 4.25 -11.92 -3.50
C LYS A 6 5.34 -12.99 -3.62
N PRO A 7 5.07 -14.12 -4.30
CA PRO A 7 6.04 -15.21 -4.45
C PRO A 7 7.41 -14.73 -4.94
N ARG A 8 7.44 -13.87 -5.97
CA ARG A 8 8.69 -13.33 -6.52
C ARG A 8 9.48 -12.49 -5.51
N GLN A 9 8.80 -11.75 -4.64
CA GLN A 9 9.42 -10.93 -3.59
C GLN A 9 10.10 -11.79 -2.54
N VAL A 10 9.42 -12.83 -2.06
CA VAL A 10 9.99 -13.75 -1.06
C VAL A 10 11.23 -14.45 -1.61
N ILE A 11 11.18 -14.94 -2.86
CA ILE A 11 12.33 -15.57 -3.49
C ILE A 11 13.47 -14.58 -3.71
N ALA A 12 13.18 -13.36 -4.16
CA ALA A 12 14.22 -12.35 -4.34
C ALA A 12 14.92 -12.00 -3.02
N ILE A 13 14.19 -11.88 -1.91
CA ILE A 13 14.78 -11.65 -0.58
C ILE A 13 15.73 -12.78 -0.21
N LEU A 14 15.30 -14.05 -0.35
CA LEU A 14 16.13 -15.21 -0.02
C LEU A 14 17.34 -15.37 -0.95
N GLN A 15 17.21 -15.02 -2.23
CA GLN A 15 18.31 -15.04 -3.21
C GLN A 15 19.40 -14.01 -2.91
N HIS A 16 19.04 -12.88 -2.31
CA HIS A 16 19.99 -11.81 -1.95
C HIS A 16 20.32 -11.83 -0.45
N TYR A 17 19.94 -12.90 0.25
CA TYR A 17 20.22 -13.03 1.66
C TYR A 17 21.71 -13.26 1.88
N ALA A 18 22.33 -12.37 2.65
CA ALA A 18 23.72 -12.49 3.07
C ALA A 18 23.72 -12.73 4.59
N PRO A 19 24.06 -13.94 5.07
CA PRO A 19 24.05 -14.25 6.49
C PRO A 19 25.09 -13.41 7.24
N SER A 20 24.80 -13.04 8.49
CA SER A 20 25.76 -12.31 9.30
C SER A 20 26.86 -13.22 9.84
N ASP A 21 28.10 -12.74 9.81
CA ASP A 21 29.27 -13.47 10.31
C ASP A 21 29.06 -13.97 11.75
N ASN A 22 29.33 -15.26 11.97
CA ASN A 22 29.30 -15.95 13.27
C ASN A 22 27.93 -16.14 13.95
N PHE A 23 26.82 -15.82 13.28
CA PHE A 23 25.48 -16.09 13.81
C PHE A 23 24.73 -17.18 13.02
N GLU A 24 24.93 -17.25 11.70
CA GLU A 24 24.24 -18.19 10.84
C GLU A 24 25.23 -19.02 10.01
N GLU A 25 24.94 -20.32 9.90
CA GLU A 25 25.91 -21.31 9.41
C GLU A 25 25.84 -21.57 7.90
N ARG A 26 24.77 -21.15 7.19
CA ARG A 26 24.54 -21.56 5.80
C ARG A 26 23.87 -20.51 4.93
N ASP A 27 24.40 -20.36 3.71
CA ASP A 27 23.71 -19.72 2.60
C ASP A 27 22.44 -20.48 2.22
N VAL A 28 21.49 -19.76 1.62
CA VAL A 28 20.23 -20.36 1.13
C VAL A 28 20.51 -21.19 -0.12
N ASP A 29 20.25 -22.49 -0.03
CA ASP A 29 20.41 -23.43 -1.15
C ASP A 29 19.36 -23.20 -2.26
N ALA A 30 19.77 -23.40 -3.52
CA ALA A 30 18.92 -23.41 -4.69
C ALA A 30 17.78 -24.43 -4.59
N GLU A 31 18.02 -25.63 -4.03
CA GLU A 31 16.96 -26.63 -3.85
C GLU A 31 15.84 -26.12 -2.93
N LEU A 32 16.24 -25.48 -1.83
CA LEU A 32 15.32 -24.87 -0.88
C LEU A 32 14.50 -23.74 -1.55
N LEU A 33 15.14 -22.90 -2.37
CA LEU A 33 14.45 -21.85 -3.12
C LEU A 33 13.39 -22.41 -4.06
N VAL A 34 13.69 -23.52 -4.77
CA VAL A 34 12.73 -24.19 -5.67
C VAL A 34 11.53 -24.72 -4.89
N MET A 35 11.77 -25.37 -3.74
CA MET A 35 10.69 -25.87 -2.88
C MET A 35 9.79 -24.75 -2.37
N ILE A 36 10.39 -23.64 -1.92
CA ILE A 36 9.66 -22.46 -1.44
C ILE A 36 8.86 -21.83 -2.59
N GLN A 37 9.46 -21.64 -3.77
CA GLN A 37 8.77 -21.07 -4.94
C GLN A 37 7.54 -21.91 -5.32
N ARG A 38 7.67 -23.25 -5.33
CA ARG A 38 6.54 -24.15 -5.60
C ARG A 38 5.40 -23.93 -4.62
N ARG A 39 5.69 -23.93 -3.32
CA ARG A 39 4.67 -23.76 -2.27
C ARG A 39 4.00 -22.38 -2.33
N LEU A 40 4.77 -21.33 -2.64
CA LEU A 40 4.24 -19.97 -2.78
C LEU A 40 3.36 -19.83 -4.03
N ASN A 41 3.70 -20.52 -5.12
CA ASN A 41 2.87 -20.54 -6.32
C ASN A 41 1.52 -21.24 -6.07
N GLU A 42 1.52 -22.37 -5.36
CA GLU A 42 0.27 -23.04 -4.95
C GLU A 42 -0.62 -22.12 -4.12
N ARG A 43 -0.04 -21.39 -3.15
CA ARG A 43 -0.77 -20.40 -2.34
C ARG A 43 -1.36 -19.29 -3.21
N ALA A 44 -0.58 -18.76 -4.16
CA ALA A 44 -1.03 -17.69 -5.03
C ALA A 44 -2.17 -18.15 -5.97
N ILE A 45 -2.14 -19.40 -6.43
CA ILE A 45 -3.25 -20.03 -7.16
C ILE A 45 -4.50 -20.11 -6.28
N ALA A 46 -4.37 -20.60 -5.04
CA ALA A 46 -5.49 -20.69 -4.11
C ALA A 46 -6.13 -19.33 -3.77
N ASN A 47 -5.35 -18.25 -3.82
CA ASN A 47 -5.82 -16.88 -3.60
C ASN A 47 -6.38 -16.19 -4.86
N GLY A 48 -6.43 -16.88 -6.01
CA GLY A 48 -6.89 -16.31 -7.27
C GLY A 48 -5.95 -15.25 -7.87
N GLU A 49 -4.68 -15.21 -7.46
CA GLU A 49 -3.71 -14.27 -8.01
C GLU A 49 -3.36 -14.67 -9.46
N ASN A 50 -3.27 -13.67 -10.34
CA ASN A 50 -2.88 -13.88 -11.74
C ASN A 50 -1.35 -14.03 -11.88
N ALA A 51 -0.86 -14.31 -13.09
CA ALA A 51 0.57 -14.49 -13.32
C ALA A 51 1.40 -13.20 -13.14
N GLU A 52 0.83 -12.04 -13.47
CA GLU A 52 1.50 -10.74 -13.32
C GLU A 52 1.68 -10.37 -11.85
N ASP A 53 0.65 -10.59 -11.03
CA ASP A 53 0.66 -10.36 -9.58
C ASP A 53 1.73 -11.23 -8.89
N LYS A 54 1.88 -12.49 -9.34
CA LYS A 54 2.89 -13.42 -8.79
C LYS A 54 4.32 -12.99 -9.09
N ASN A 55 4.52 -12.40 -10.27
CA ASN A 55 5.83 -12.00 -10.79
C ASN A 55 6.22 -10.57 -10.43
N THR A 56 5.32 -9.81 -9.80
CA THR A 56 5.60 -8.46 -9.35
C THR A 56 6.65 -8.46 -8.24
N LEU A 57 7.81 -7.87 -8.52
CA LEU A 57 8.93 -7.76 -7.57
C LEU A 57 8.86 -6.45 -6.78
N ILE A 58 8.73 -5.33 -7.51
CA ILE A 58 8.73 -4.00 -6.92
C ILE A 58 7.27 -3.58 -6.73
N MET A 59 6.88 -3.27 -5.48
CA MET A 59 5.63 -2.54 -5.30
C MET A 59 5.83 -1.13 -5.83
N MET A 60 4.96 -0.70 -6.73
CA MET A 60 4.86 0.71 -7.09
C MET A 60 4.71 1.50 -5.79
N GLY A 61 5.54 2.53 -5.58
CA GLY A 61 5.68 3.27 -4.32
C GLY A 61 4.41 4.04 -3.92
N THR A 62 4.55 5.31 -3.52
CA THR A 62 3.43 6.19 -3.12
C THR A 62 2.53 6.58 -4.30
N TYR A 63 2.02 5.59 -5.04
CA TYR A 63 0.92 5.81 -5.95
C TYR A 63 -0.31 6.09 -5.10
N LEU A 64 -0.51 7.36 -4.77
CA LEU A 64 -1.74 7.82 -4.19
C LEU A 64 -2.83 7.64 -5.24
N GLN A 65 -3.90 6.94 -4.86
CA GLN A 65 -5.09 6.93 -5.69
C GLN A 65 -5.48 8.39 -5.97
N PRO A 66 -5.72 8.78 -7.24
CA PRO A 66 -6.13 10.14 -7.57
C PRO A 66 -7.34 10.55 -6.74
N PHE A 67 -7.33 11.79 -6.25
CA PHE A 67 -8.48 12.34 -5.53
C PHE A 67 -9.73 12.23 -6.42
N ASN A 68 -10.75 11.53 -5.92
CA ASN A 68 -11.99 11.33 -6.65
C ASN A 68 -12.94 12.50 -6.37
N SER A 69 -13.13 13.38 -7.36
CA SER A 69 -14.05 14.53 -7.27
C SER A 69 -15.47 14.24 -7.77
N GLN A 70 -15.78 13.01 -8.20
CA GLN A 70 -17.14 12.62 -8.60
C GLN A 70 -18.16 12.62 -7.46
N PRO A 71 -17.83 12.24 -6.21
CA PRO A 71 -18.78 12.27 -5.12
C PRO A 71 -19.17 13.71 -4.80
N PHE A 72 -20.44 14.03 -5.00
CA PHE A 72 -21.01 15.27 -4.50
C PHE A 72 -21.34 15.11 -3.01
N VAL A 73 -20.74 15.94 -2.18
CA VAL A 73 -21.04 16.00 -0.74
C VAL A 73 -21.95 17.21 -0.51
N HIS A 74 -23.23 16.94 -0.29
CA HIS A 74 -24.19 17.97 0.09
C HIS A 74 -23.91 18.43 1.53
N SER A 75 -24.15 19.73 1.80
CA SER A 75 -24.15 20.28 3.15
C SER A 75 -25.54 20.81 3.47
N ASP A 76 -26.14 20.31 4.55
CA ASP A 76 -27.43 20.82 5.07
C ASP A 76 -27.25 22.09 5.91
N PHE A 77 -26.04 22.68 5.87
CA PHE A 77 -25.74 23.87 6.65
C PHE A 77 -26.46 25.10 6.08
N GLN A 78 -27.34 25.67 6.89
CA GLN A 78 -28.10 26.87 6.59
C GLN A 78 -27.17 28.11 6.57
N LEU A 79 -26.91 28.64 5.38
CA LEU A 79 -26.03 29.81 5.19
C LEU A 79 -26.54 31.05 5.91
N GLU A 80 -27.84 31.16 6.12
CA GLU A 80 -28.50 32.20 6.92
C GLU A 80 -28.17 32.12 8.42
N THR A 81 -27.61 31.02 8.90
CA THR A 81 -27.13 30.91 10.29
C THR A 81 -25.62 31.17 10.40
N LEU A 82 -24.92 31.33 9.27
CA LEU A 82 -23.49 31.57 9.24
C LEU A 82 -23.15 32.92 9.91
N SER A 83 -22.24 32.87 10.87
CA SER A 83 -21.64 34.03 11.50
C SER A 83 -20.12 33.95 11.39
N LEU A 84 -19.47 35.11 11.19
CA LEU A 84 -18.03 35.19 11.06
C LEU A 84 -17.39 35.44 12.43
N PRO A 85 -16.49 34.56 12.90
CA PRO A 85 -15.72 34.82 14.11
C PRO A 85 -14.86 36.07 13.98
N THR A 86 -14.78 36.88 15.04
CA THR A 86 -13.99 38.12 15.08
C THR A 86 -12.50 37.88 14.91
N CYS A 87 -12.00 36.70 15.29
CA CYS A 87 -10.60 36.31 15.13
C CYS A 87 -10.16 36.13 13.66
N LEU A 88 -11.10 36.10 12.71
CA LEU A 88 -10.78 36.05 11.28
C LEU A 88 -10.42 37.42 10.69
N HIS A 89 -10.59 38.51 11.46
CA HIS A 89 -10.25 39.89 11.04
C HIS A 89 -10.89 40.32 9.71
N LEU A 90 -12.04 39.76 9.33
CA LEU A 90 -12.77 40.06 8.09
C LEU A 90 -13.62 41.33 8.23
N GLN A 91 -12.97 42.46 8.53
CA GLN A 91 -13.63 43.73 8.88
C GLN A 91 -14.33 44.43 7.71
N GLN A 92 -14.03 44.03 6.47
CA GLN A 92 -14.58 44.64 5.25
C GLN A 92 -15.72 43.81 4.62
N VAL A 93 -16.14 42.72 5.29
CA VAL A 93 -17.21 41.85 4.79
C VAL A 93 -18.49 42.17 5.57
N CYS A 94 -19.58 42.45 4.85
CA CYS A 94 -20.91 42.53 5.41
C CYS A 94 -21.75 41.35 4.92
N ARG A 95 -22.53 40.76 5.82
CA ARG A 95 -23.53 39.75 5.46
C ARG A 95 -24.64 40.43 4.65
N LEU A 96 -24.93 39.88 3.47
CA LEU A 96 -26.10 40.27 2.68
C LEU A 96 -27.34 39.64 3.33
N LEU A 97 -28.32 40.48 3.63
CA LEU A 97 -29.64 40.09 4.15
C LEU A 97 -30.62 39.91 2.99
#